data_AF-A0A972NCT1-F1
#
_entry.id   AF-A0A972NCT1-F1
#
_cell.length_a   1.000
_cell.length_b   1.000
_cell.length_c   1.000
_cell.angle_alpha   90.00
_cell.angle_beta   90.00
_cell.angle_gamma   90.00
#
_symmetry.space_group_name_H-M   'P 1'
#
loop_
_entity.id
_entity.type
_entity.pdbx_description
1 polymer ?
#
loop_
_entity_poly.entity_id
_entity_poly.type
_entity_poly.pdbx_seq_one_letter_code
_entity_poly.pdbx_strand_id
1 'polypeptide(L)' 'VNGKVRDRIVVPIGISNEEAQALALASEAVQRHLKGKTPRKVIVVPNKLVNIVV' A
#
# COMPACT_ATOMS: atom_id res chain seq x y z
N VAL A 1 5.04 -4.04 -2.03
CA VAL A 1 4.40 -5.09 -2.84
C VAL A 1 5.29 -6.32 -2.82
N ASN A 2 4.77 -7.47 -2.35
CA ASN A 2 5.52 -8.72 -2.19
C ASN A 2 6.89 -8.52 -1.53
N GLY A 3 6.92 -7.75 -0.42
CA GLY A 3 8.11 -7.50 0.37
C GLY A 3 9.09 -6.46 -0.18
N LYS A 4 8.89 -5.95 -1.40
CA LYS A 4 9.71 -4.87 -1.98
C LYS A 4 9.01 -3.51 -1.91
N VAL A 5 9.76 -2.47 -1.54
CA VAL A 5 9.29 -1.07 -1.55
C VAL A 5 9.06 -0.64 -3.00
N ARG A 6 7.88 -0.09 -3.28
CA ARG A 6 7.49 0.37 -4.63
C ARG A 6 7.27 1.86 -4.70
N ASP A 7 6.85 2.45 -3.60
CA ASP A 7 6.55 3.86 -3.50
C ASP A 7 6.75 4.35 -2.06
N ARG A 8 6.84 5.67 -1.90
CA ARG A 8 6.84 6.37 -0.62
C ARG A 8 5.89 7.56 -0.72
N ILE A 9 4.86 7.54 0.11
CA ILE A 9 3.85 8.59 0.20
C ILE A 9 3.95 9.28 1.56
N VAL A 10 3.85 10.60 1.57
CA VAL A 10 3.80 11.40 2.80
C VAL A 10 2.34 11.49 3.24
N VAL A 11 2.07 11.08 4.48
CA VAL A 11 0.72 11.07 5.06
C VAL A 11 0.76 11.68 6.46
N PRO A 12 -0.36 12.24 6.96
CA PRO A 12 -0.46 12.68 8.34
C PRO A 12 -0.19 11.56 9.34
N ILE A 13 0.37 11.90 10.50
CA ILE A 13 0.51 10.96 11.61
C ILE A 13 -0.88 10.56 12.12
N GLY A 14 -1.08 9.27 12.40
CA GLY A 14 -2.37 8.76 12.88
C GLY A 14 -3.44 8.59 11.80
N ILE A 15 -3.06 8.61 10.52
CA ILE A 15 -3.95 8.19 9.43
C ILE A 15 -4.57 6.82 9.72
N SER A 16 -5.84 6.65 9.37
CA SER A 16 -6.52 5.37 9.57
C SER A 16 -5.89 4.28 8.70
N ASN A 17 -6.02 3.02 9.14
CA ASN A 17 -5.52 1.89 8.37
C ASN A 17 -6.22 1.78 7.00
N GLU A 18 -7.50 2.12 6.95
CA GLU A 18 -8.34 2.09 5.75
C GLU A 18 -7.88 3.14 4.73
N GLU A 19 -7.63 4.37 5.17
CA GLU A 19 -7.10 5.42 4.31
C GLU A 19 -5.68 5.12 3.85
N ALA A 20 -4.81 4.62 4.73
CA ALA A 20 -3.44 4.23 4.38
C ALA A 20 -3.45 3.13 3.30
N GLN A 21 -4.36 2.16 3.42
CA GLN A 21 -4.56 1.13 2.41
C GLN A 21 -5.08 1.72 1.09
N ALA A 22 -6.07 2.61 1.13
CA ALA A 22 -6.63 3.24 -0.06
C ALA A 22 -5.56 4.04 -0.81
N LEU A 23 -4.76 4.85 -0.11
CA LEU A 23 -3.66 5.62 -0.69
C LEU A 23 -2.59 4.71 -1.31
N ALA A 24 -2.23 3.62 -0.62
CA ALA A 24 -1.26 2.66 -1.14
C ALA A 24 -1.76 1.95 -2.42
N LEU A 25 -3.06 1.64 -2.51
CA LEU A 25 -3.67 1.04 -3.70
C LEU A 25 -3.88 2.04 -4.85
N ALA A 26 -4.00 3.33 -4.53
CA ALA A 26 -4.11 4.41 -5.51
C ALA A 26 -2.76 4.81 -6.14
N SER A 27 -1.63 4.46 -5.51
CA SER A 27 -0.29 4.74 -6.06
C SER A 27 -0.09 4.10 -7.44
N GLU A 28 0.29 4.92 -8.43
CA GLU A 28 0.61 4.43 -9.78
C GLU A 28 1.71 3.37 -9.77
N ALA A 29 2.76 3.59 -8.96
CA ALA A 29 3.87 2.64 -8.86
C ALA A 29 3.39 1.28 -8.33
N VAL A 30 2.44 1.28 -7.37
CA VAL A 30 1.81 0.06 -6.88
C VAL A 30 0.91 -0.58 -7.94
N GLN A 31 0.06 0.18 -8.61
CA GLN A 31 -0.83 -0.33 -9.66
C GLN A 31 -0.08 -0.98 -10.83
N ARG A 32 1.04 -0.38 -11.26
CA ARG A 32 1.94 -0.97 -12.27
C ARG A 32 2.47 -2.35 -11.85
N HIS A 33 2.69 -2.56 -10.55
CA HIS A 33 3.15 -3.84 -10.02
C HIS A 33 2.01 -4.84 -9.75
N LEU A 34 0.79 -4.35 -9.50
CA LEU A 34 -0.40 -5.17 -9.37
C LEU A 34 -0.80 -5.81 -10.71
N LYS A 35 -0.53 -5.15 -11.85
CA LYS A 35 -0.84 -5.66 -13.20
C LYS A 35 -2.30 -6.13 -13.33
N GLY A 36 -3.24 -5.43 -12.70
CA GLY A 36 -4.66 -5.78 -12.69
C GLY A 36 -5.04 -6.97 -11.80
N LYS A 37 -4.10 -7.56 -11.05
CA LYS A 37 -4.40 -8.61 -10.08
C LYS A 37 -5.01 -8.00 -8.82
N THR A 38 -6.00 -8.70 -8.26
CA THR A 38 -6.54 -8.40 -6.94
C THR A 38 -5.52 -8.79 -5.86
N PRO A 39 -5.23 -7.90 -4.89
CA PRO A 39 -4.40 -8.26 -3.74
C PRO A 39 -5.00 -9.44 -2.97
N ARG A 40 -4.19 -10.44 -2.66
CA ARG A 40 -4.56 -11.55 -1.76
C ARG A 40 -4.67 -11.09 -0.31
N LYS A 41 -3.80 -10.17 0.09
CA LYS A 41 -3.75 -9.63 1.46
C LYS A 41 -3.13 -8.25 1.44
N VAL A 42 -3.70 -7.33 2.21
CA VAL A 42 -3.08 -6.04 2.51
C VAL A 42 -2.72 -6.02 3.99
N ILE A 43 -1.46 -5.72 4.30
CA ILE A 43 -0.93 -5.69 5.65
C ILE A 43 -0.56 -4.24 5.93
N VAL A 44 -1.29 -3.61 6.85
CA VAL A 44 -1.02 -2.24 7.29
C VAL A 44 -0.29 -2.31 8.63
N VAL A 45 0.88 -1.69 8.70
CA VAL A 45 1.60 -1.44 9.95
C VAL A 45 1.48 0.06 10.23
N PRO A 46 0.68 0.47 11.24
CA PRO A 46 0.42 1.87 11.53
C PRO A 46 1.72 2.67 11.67
N ASN A 47 1.73 3.88 11.10
CA ASN A 47 2.88 4.79 11.12
C ASN A 47 4.19 4.20 10.55
N LYS A 48 4.14 3.09 9.79
CA LYS A 48 5.35 2.43 9.27
C LYS A 48 5.27 2.14 7.77
N LEU A 49 4.36 1.25 7.34
CA LEU A 49 4.24 0.85 5.93
C LEU A 49 2.95 0.10 5.63
N VAL A 50 2.61 0.02 4.34
CA VAL A 50 1.59 -0.88 3.80
C VAL A 50 2.27 -1.89 2.88
N ASN A 51 2.10 -3.19 3.17
CA ASN A 51 2.56 -4.26 2.29
C ASN A 51 1.37 -4.95 1.62
N ILE A 52 1.42 -4.97 0.29
CA ILE A 52 0.38 -5.56 -0.55
C ILE A 52 0.93 -6.88 -1.08
N VAL A 53 0.23 -7.96 -0.75
CA VAL A 53 0.52 -9.33 -1.19
C VAL A 53 -0.37 -9.63 -2.40
N VAL A 54 0.26 -9.97 -3.52
CA VAL A 54 -0.39 -10.28 -4.80
C VAL A 54 -0.08 -11.71 -5.19
#